data_AF-A0A817U703-F1
#
_entry.id   AF-A0A817U703-F1
#
_cell.length_a   1.000
_cell.length_b   1.000
_cell.length_c   1.000
_cell.angle_alpha   90.00
_cell.angle_beta   90.00
_cell.angle_gamma   90.00
#
_symmetry.space_group_name_H-M   'P 1'
#
loop_
_entity.id
_entity.type
_entity.pdbx_description
1 polymer ?
#
loop_
_entity_poly.entity_id
_entity_poly.type
_entity_poly.pdbx_seq_one_letter_code
_entity_poly.pdbx_strand_id
1 'polypeptide(L)'
;VLIKHIKIRWLSLYLSIDRLLLVYKPVKEYFTDQSNRETPKELEKNFQSEETLCILTFLHHILFEIQKTNLELQKKSITAIDLYRIITSIQYKPKQRLDTSFFGIQCRNLLNRMSSDTSAELQASFKRFILTFLEYIDKYFSQNVAFLEAIGHFGYGIENLTWNQVQKCIEITKIKGLNEDDLFNEFTELKLTFEMIQKKEVPLLNQIQFFLSNEGQEEIRNSSTTSIHQSESDEEDEEEQTKVIRSDQLWAMLLAVNATPTPNMKKLICFCTRFQLVMLMSKVFFLT
;
A
#
# COMPACT_ATOMS: atom_id res chain seq x y z
N VAL A 1 18.42 0.12 -19.76
CA VAL A 1 17.67 -1.16 -19.84
C VAL A 1 17.68 -1.94 -18.51
N LEU A 2 18.76 -1.94 -17.72
CA LEU A 2 18.80 -2.60 -16.39
C LEU A 2 17.80 -2.09 -15.33
N ILE A 3 17.36 -0.82 -15.42
CA ILE A 3 16.44 -0.20 -14.43
C ILE A 3 15.03 -0.83 -14.47
N LYS A 4 14.62 -1.43 -15.60
CA LYS A 4 13.32 -2.14 -15.69
C LYS A 4 13.31 -3.48 -14.94
N HIS A 5 14.44 -4.17 -14.80
CA HIS A 5 14.49 -5.51 -14.21
C HIS A 5 14.44 -5.52 -12.67
N ILE A 6 14.84 -4.42 -12.02
CA ILE A 6 14.91 -4.38 -10.55
C ILE A 6 13.51 -4.23 -9.93
N LYS A 7 12.59 -3.51 -10.61
CA LYS A 7 11.16 -3.39 -10.24
C LYS A 7 10.42 -4.73 -10.22
N ILE A 8 10.98 -5.77 -10.86
CA ILE A 8 10.32 -7.04 -11.15
C ILE A 8 10.74 -8.15 -10.17
N ARG A 9 11.79 -8.00 -9.35
CA ARG A 9 12.36 -9.14 -8.60
C ARG A 9 11.42 -9.77 -7.58
N TRP A 10 10.82 -8.98 -6.69
CA TRP A 10 9.89 -9.50 -5.68
C TRP A 10 8.56 -9.95 -6.30
N LEU A 11 8.07 -9.17 -7.28
CA LEU A 11 6.83 -9.44 -8.03
C LEU A 11 6.92 -10.76 -8.82
N SER A 12 7.99 -10.95 -9.58
CA SER A 12 8.22 -12.17 -10.36
C SER A 12 8.50 -13.37 -9.46
N LEU A 13 9.18 -13.18 -8.33
CA LEU A 13 9.47 -14.27 -7.40
C LEU A 13 8.17 -14.83 -6.78
N TYR A 14 7.26 -13.97 -6.32
CA TYR A 14 5.96 -14.41 -5.82
C TYR A 14 5.21 -15.22 -6.89
N LEU A 15 5.04 -14.66 -8.09
CA LEU A 15 4.31 -15.33 -9.18
C LEU A 15 4.96 -16.65 -9.61
N SER A 16 6.29 -16.73 -9.57
CA SER A 16 7.02 -17.96 -9.91
C SER A 16 6.79 -19.04 -8.86
N ILE A 17 6.84 -18.68 -7.57
CA ILE A 17 6.59 -19.61 -6.47
C ILE A 17 5.12 -20.05 -6.46
N ASP A 18 4.19 -19.14 -6.67
CA ASP A 18 2.75 -19.43 -6.75
C ASP A 18 2.45 -20.45 -7.85
N ARG A 19 2.97 -20.20 -9.06
CA ARG A 19 2.85 -21.16 -10.18
C ARG A 19 3.53 -22.49 -9.87
N LEU A 20 4.74 -22.47 -9.30
CA LEU A 20 5.46 -23.69 -8.95
C LEU A 20 4.69 -24.52 -7.91
N LEU A 21 4.07 -23.89 -6.92
CA LEU A 21 3.28 -24.57 -5.89
C LEU A 21 2.02 -25.23 -6.48
N LEU A 22 1.36 -24.59 -7.45
CA LEU A 22 0.19 -25.15 -8.15
C LEU A 22 0.52 -26.46 -8.89
N VAL A 23 1.71 -26.55 -9.48
CA VAL A 23 2.18 -27.73 -10.21
C VAL A 23 3.27 -28.51 -9.46
N TYR A 24 3.40 -28.32 -8.15
CA TYR A 24 4.55 -28.86 -7.41
C TYR A 24 4.60 -30.39 -7.45
N LYS A 25 3.44 -31.04 -7.29
CA LYS A 25 3.33 -32.51 -7.32
C LYS A 25 3.84 -33.11 -8.64
N PRO A 26 3.30 -32.75 -9.82
CA PRO A 26 3.79 -33.29 -11.08
C PRO A 26 5.23 -32.90 -11.39
N VAL A 27 5.68 -31.70 -10.99
CA VAL A 27 7.08 -31.28 -11.17
C VAL A 27 8.03 -32.11 -10.28
N LYS A 28 7.63 -32.41 -9.05
CA LYS A 28 8.37 -33.31 -8.16
C LYS A 28 8.44 -34.72 -8.76
N GLU A 29 7.31 -35.27 -9.22
CA GLU A 29 7.28 -36.58 -9.87
C GLU A 29 8.22 -36.63 -11.08
N TYR A 30 8.20 -35.61 -11.95
CA TYR A 30 9.10 -35.52 -13.10
C TYR A 30 10.59 -35.55 -12.73
N PHE A 31 11.01 -34.79 -11.72
CA PHE A 31 12.42 -34.72 -11.31
C PHE A 31 12.87 -35.87 -10.40
N THR A 32 11.95 -36.69 -9.89
CA THR A 32 12.25 -37.85 -9.05
C THR A 32 12.03 -39.18 -9.77
N ASP A 33 11.55 -39.14 -11.01
CA ASP A 33 11.38 -40.32 -11.84
C ASP A 33 12.74 -40.92 -12.22
N GLN A 34 12.98 -42.13 -11.72
CA GLN A 34 14.21 -42.91 -11.96
C GLN A 34 14.40 -43.30 -13.44
N SER A 35 13.33 -43.23 -14.25
CA SER A 35 13.41 -43.45 -15.69
C SER A 35 14.10 -42.27 -16.42
N ASN A 36 14.12 -41.09 -15.81
CA ASN A 36 14.68 -39.87 -16.41
C ASN A 36 16.16 -39.69 -16.06
N ARG A 37 17.02 -40.43 -16.77
CA ARG A 37 18.49 -40.48 -16.54
C ARG A 37 19.24 -39.16 -16.78
N GLU A 38 18.58 -38.15 -17.34
CA GLU A 38 19.18 -36.84 -17.66
C GLU A 38 18.94 -35.78 -16.57
N THR A 39 18.22 -36.11 -15.49
CA THR A 39 17.92 -35.14 -14.43
C THR A 39 19.18 -34.75 -13.64
N PRO A 40 19.48 -33.45 -13.49
CA PRO A 40 20.55 -32.98 -12.62
C PRO A 40 20.34 -33.42 -11.16
N LYS A 41 21.36 -34.05 -10.56
CA LYS A 41 21.29 -34.65 -9.21
C LYS A 41 20.89 -33.64 -8.13
N GLU A 42 21.30 -32.39 -8.28
CA GLU A 42 20.97 -31.31 -7.35
C GLU A 42 19.48 -30.97 -7.39
N LEU A 43 18.85 -30.99 -8.57
CA LEU A 43 17.41 -30.76 -8.71
C LEU A 43 16.62 -31.94 -8.13
N GLU A 44 17.04 -33.16 -8.45
CA GLU A 44 16.46 -34.37 -7.87
C GLU A 44 16.49 -34.31 -6.34
N LYS A 45 17.64 -34.00 -5.75
CA LYS A 45 17.80 -33.86 -4.29
C LYS A 45 16.87 -32.78 -3.71
N ASN A 46 16.77 -31.62 -4.36
CA ASN A 46 15.93 -30.52 -3.88
C ASN A 46 14.43 -30.87 -3.92
N PHE A 47 13.95 -31.52 -4.98
CA PHE A 47 12.54 -31.91 -5.10
C PHE A 47 12.16 -33.14 -4.24
N GLN A 48 13.14 -33.99 -3.90
CA GLN A 48 12.94 -35.04 -2.89
C GLN A 48 12.79 -34.47 -1.49
N SER A 49 13.52 -33.40 -1.16
CA SER A 49 13.53 -32.79 0.18
C SER A 49 12.22 -32.09 0.54
N GLU A 50 11.64 -32.47 1.69
CA GLU A 50 10.49 -31.76 2.28
C GLU A 50 10.85 -30.32 2.70
N GLU A 51 12.14 -30.04 2.96
CA GLU A 51 12.63 -28.70 3.31
C GLU A 51 12.34 -27.71 2.19
N THR A 52 12.50 -28.13 0.93
CA THR A 52 12.28 -27.28 -0.23
C THR A 52 10.82 -26.86 -0.33
N LEU A 53 9.89 -27.81 -0.15
CA LEU A 53 8.46 -27.49 -0.10
C LEU A 53 8.14 -26.54 1.07
N CYS A 54 8.76 -26.76 2.24
CA CYS A 54 8.55 -25.91 3.40
C CYS A 54 9.05 -24.47 3.16
N ILE A 55 10.22 -24.30 2.53
CA ILE A 55 10.79 -23.00 2.16
C ILE A 55 9.89 -22.30 1.14
N LEU A 56 9.47 -22.99 0.07
CA LEU A 56 8.59 -22.42 -0.96
C LEU A 56 7.26 -21.93 -0.37
N THR A 57 6.68 -22.72 0.54
CA THR A 57 5.44 -22.37 1.22
C THR A 57 5.62 -21.14 2.12
N PHE A 58 6.73 -21.06 2.85
CA PHE A 58 7.05 -19.89 3.68
C PHE A 58 7.19 -18.64 2.82
N LEU A 59 7.95 -18.74 1.73
CA LEU A 59 8.17 -17.66 0.79
C LEU A 59 6.85 -17.21 0.15
N HIS A 60 5.98 -18.14 -0.24
CA HIS A 60 4.66 -17.82 -0.76
C HIS A 60 3.85 -16.95 0.20
N HIS A 61 3.78 -17.34 1.48
CA HIS A 61 3.04 -16.59 2.50
C HIS A 61 3.58 -15.18 2.72
N ILE A 62 4.90 -15.00 2.83
CA ILE A 62 5.49 -13.68 3.12
C ILE A 62 5.49 -12.79 1.87
N LEU A 63 5.80 -13.36 0.71
CA LEU A 63 5.83 -12.64 -0.56
C LEU A 63 4.44 -12.21 -1.02
N PHE A 64 3.39 -12.97 -0.67
CA PHE A 64 2.01 -12.55 -0.93
C PHE A 64 1.69 -11.20 -0.26
N GLU A 65 2.08 -11.01 1.00
CA GLU A 65 1.84 -9.75 1.73
C GLU A 65 2.66 -8.60 1.15
N ILE A 66 3.90 -8.88 0.74
CA ILE A 66 4.76 -7.91 0.05
C ILE A 66 4.14 -7.52 -1.30
N GLN A 67 3.66 -8.50 -2.07
CA GLN A 67 3.02 -8.31 -3.36
C GLN A 67 1.75 -7.46 -3.22
N LYS A 68 0.89 -7.78 -2.26
CA LYS A 68 -0.34 -7.02 -1.99
C LYS A 68 -0.03 -5.55 -1.71
N THR A 69 0.97 -5.28 -0.87
CA THR A 69 1.38 -3.91 -0.53
C THR A 69 1.99 -3.21 -1.75
N ASN A 70 2.83 -3.89 -2.53
CA ASN A 70 3.40 -3.33 -3.77
C ASN A 70 2.32 -2.92 -4.77
N LEU A 71 1.28 -3.74 -4.94
CA LEU A 71 0.15 -3.41 -5.80
C LEU A 71 -0.64 -2.22 -5.24
N GLU A 72 -0.85 -2.15 -3.92
CA GLU A 72 -1.49 -1.00 -3.28
C GLU A 72 -0.73 0.30 -3.55
N LEU A 73 0.59 0.30 -3.38
CA LEU A 73 1.48 1.44 -3.63
C LEU A 73 1.48 1.90 -5.10
N GLN A 74 1.17 1.00 -6.04
CA GLN A 74 1.13 1.32 -7.47
C GLN A 74 -0.21 1.92 -7.92
N LYS A 75 -1.24 1.93 -7.06
CA LYS A 75 -2.53 2.51 -7.42
C LYS A 75 -2.37 4.00 -7.68
N LYS A 76 -2.97 4.48 -8.78
CA LYS A 76 -2.99 5.90 -9.17
C LYS A 76 -3.56 6.82 -8.07
N SER A 77 -4.39 6.28 -7.18
CA SER A 77 -5.07 7.00 -6.11
C SER A 77 -4.24 7.22 -4.85
N ILE A 78 -3.05 6.61 -4.71
CA ILE A 78 -2.23 6.72 -3.50
C ILE A 78 -1.60 8.11 -3.42
N THR A 79 -1.77 8.74 -2.25
CA THR A 79 -1.18 10.04 -1.93
C THR A 79 -0.09 9.90 -0.87
N ALA A 80 0.70 10.96 -0.64
CA ALA A 80 1.80 10.90 0.33
C ALA A 80 1.30 10.62 1.76
N ILE A 81 0.06 11.04 2.03
CA ILE A 81 -0.67 10.83 3.29
C ILE A 81 -0.91 9.32 3.55
N ASP A 82 -1.07 8.51 2.50
CA ASP A 82 -1.30 7.07 2.65
C ASP A 82 -0.03 6.28 2.98
N LEU A 83 1.16 6.84 2.70
CA LEU A 83 2.44 6.13 2.79
C LEU A 83 2.74 5.60 4.20
N TYR A 84 2.51 6.41 5.23
CA TYR A 84 2.77 5.99 6.61
C TYR A 84 1.93 4.77 6.99
N ARG A 85 0.63 4.80 6.67
CA ARG A 85 -0.30 3.68 6.91
C ARG A 85 0.15 2.43 6.15
N ILE A 86 0.48 2.57 4.87
CA ILE A 86 0.88 1.43 4.04
C ILE A 86 2.18 0.79 4.57
N ILE A 87 3.18 1.61 4.90
CA ILE A 87 4.49 1.13 5.39
C ILE A 87 4.36 0.50 6.78
N THR A 88 3.61 1.10 7.69
CA THR A 88 3.37 0.52 9.01
C THR A 88 2.59 -0.79 8.93
N SER A 89 1.63 -0.90 8.00
CA SER A 89 0.87 -2.13 7.74
C SER A 89 1.77 -3.29 7.26
N ILE A 90 2.65 -3.05 6.27
CA ILE A 90 3.59 -4.07 5.77
C ILE A 90 4.65 -4.45 6.80
N GLN A 91 5.01 -3.56 7.74
CA GLN A 91 5.91 -3.90 8.85
C GLN A 91 5.20 -4.69 9.96
N TYR A 92 3.91 -4.42 10.21
CA TYR A 92 3.17 -5.01 11.32
C TYR A 92 3.04 -6.53 11.19
N LYS A 93 2.56 -7.03 10.04
CA LYS A 93 2.33 -8.48 9.85
C LYS A 93 3.60 -9.33 10.00
N PRO A 94 4.75 -8.99 9.39
CA PRO A 94 5.98 -9.74 9.58
C PRO A 94 6.52 -9.67 11.01
N LYS A 95 6.39 -8.51 11.71
CA LYS A 95 6.73 -8.41 13.13
C LYS A 95 5.89 -9.38 13.98
N GLN A 96 4.58 -9.39 13.79
CA GLN A 96 3.69 -10.34 14.49
C GLN A 96 4.06 -11.80 14.22
N ARG A 97 4.50 -12.13 13.00
CA ARG A 97 4.98 -13.49 12.66
C ARG A 97 6.28 -13.85 13.35
N LEU A 98 7.19 -12.89 13.56
CA LEU A 98 8.40 -13.10 14.36
C LEU A 98 8.03 -13.37 15.82
N ASP A 99 7.18 -12.52 16.41
CA ASP A 99 6.78 -12.58 17.81
C ASP A 99 6.07 -13.90 18.14
N THR A 100 5.17 -14.32 17.26
CA THR A 100 4.40 -15.58 17.41
C THR A 100 5.10 -16.81 16.84
N SER A 101 6.25 -16.63 16.15
CA SER A 101 6.91 -17.68 15.36
C SER A 101 5.96 -18.41 14.40
N PHE A 102 4.99 -17.69 13.82
CA PHE A 102 3.98 -18.25 12.91
C PHE A 102 4.31 -18.00 11.43
N PHE A 103 4.77 -19.05 10.75
CA PHE A 103 5.20 -19.00 9.34
C PHE A 103 4.13 -19.48 8.33
N GLY A 104 2.93 -19.81 8.81
CA GLY A 104 1.85 -20.37 7.99
C GLY A 104 1.50 -21.81 8.40
N ILE A 105 0.25 -22.19 8.14
CA ILE A 105 -0.29 -23.50 8.55
C ILE A 105 0.42 -24.65 7.86
N GLN A 106 0.69 -24.52 6.56
CA GLN A 106 1.35 -25.53 5.76
C GLN A 106 2.82 -25.69 6.20
N CYS A 107 3.55 -24.59 6.43
CA CYS A 107 4.89 -24.64 7.02
C CYS A 107 4.90 -25.33 8.38
N ARG A 108 3.96 -24.98 9.28
CA ARG A 108 3.85 -25.64 10.60
C ARG A 108 3.67 -27.15 10.46
N ASN A 109 2.81 -27.58 9.54
CA ASN A 109 2.56 -29.00 9.31
C ASN A 109 3.80 -29.73 8.75
N LEU A 110 4.57 -29.08 7.87
CA LEU A 110 5.81 -29.63 7.32
C LEU A 110 6.92 -29.68 8.38
N LEU A 111 7.12 -28.59 9.14
CA LEU A 111 8.11 -28.53 10.23
C LEU A 111 7.85 -29.60 11.29
N ASN A 112 6.59 -29.87 11.63
CA ASN A 112 6.23 -30.91 12.60
C ASN A 112 6.54 -32.35 12.13
N ARG A 113 6.79 -32.57 10.85
CA ARG A 113 7.17 -33.87 10.28
C ARG A 113 8.68 -34.06 10.16
N MET A 114 9.44 -32.97 10.28
CA MET A 114 10.90 -32.96 10.15
C MET A 114 11.58 -33.29 11.48
N SER A 115 12.89 -33.55 11.42
CA SER A 115 13.72 -33.65 12.62
C SER A 115 13.72 -32.32 13.40
N SER A 116 13.94 -32.40 14.71
CA SER A 116 14.00 -31.21 15.57
C SER A 116 15.08 -30.23 15.10
N ASP A 117 16.24 -30.74 14.68
CA ASP A 117 17.38 -29.93 14.25
C ASP A 117 17.08 -29.20 12.93
N THR A 118 16.60 -29.93 11.92
CA THR A 118 16.21 -29.34 10.62
C THR A 118 15.10 -28.29 10.79
N SER A 119 14.09 -28.58 11.61
CA SER A 119 13.01 -27.63 11.88
C SER A 119 13.54 -26.35 12.54
N ALA A 120 14.46 -26.47 13.51
CA ALA A 120 15.06 -25.32 14.17
C ALA A 120 15.90 -24.45 13.21
N GLU A 121 16.70 -25.09 12.35
CA GLU A 121 17.51 -24.41 11.33
C GLU A 121 16.64 -23.64 10.31
N LEU A 122 15.56 -24.27 9.83
CA LEU A 122 14.61 -23.62 8.93
C LEU A 122 13.90 -22.45 9.60
N GLN A 123 13.42 -22.61 10.83
CA GLN A 123 12.80 -21.52 11.58
C GLN A 123 13.76 -20.36 11.81
N ALA A 124 15.03 -20.62 12.12
CA ALA A 124 16.06 -19.59 12.24
C ALA A 124 16.26 -18.84 10.92
N SER A 125 16.29 -19.56 9.79
CA SER A 125 16.40 -19.00 8.45
C SER A 125 15.19 -18.13 8.08
N PHE A 126 13.97 -18.57 8.43
CA PHE A 126 12.74 -17.80 8.21
C PHE A 126 12.72 -16.52 9.03
N LYS A 127 13.11 -16.59 10.31
CA LYS A 127 13.25 -15.41 11.17
C LYS A 127 14.28 -14.44 10.60
N ARG A 128 15.42 -14.95 10.13
CA ARG A 128 16.47 -14.12 9.52
C ARG A 128 15.97 -13.41 8.27
N PHE A 129 15.23 -14.11 7.40
CA PHE A 129 14.61 -13.50 6.22
C PHE A 129 13.69 -12.34 6.61
N ILE A 130 12.79 -12.54 7.58
CA ILE A 130 11.86 -11.50 8.00
C ILE A 130 12.61 -10.31 8.62
N LEU A 131 13.61 -10.56 9.46
CA LEU A 131 14.43 -9.49 10.04
C LEU A 131 15.13 -8.67 8.98
N THR A 132 15.77 -9.32 7.99
CA THR A 132 16.42 -8.61 6.87
C THR A 132 15.43 -7.80 6.05
N PHE A 133 14.22 -8.32 5.84
CA PHE A 133 13.15 -7.57 5.17
C PHE A 133 12.71 -6.33 5.98
N LEU A 134 12.55 -6.45 7.28
CA LEU A 134 12.19 -5.34 8.16
C LEU A 134 13.31 -4.28 8.23
N GLU A 135 14.56 -4.72 8.39
CA GLU A 135 15.75 -3.85 8.34
C GLU A 135 15.82 -3.07 7.01
N TYR A 136 15.49 -3.75 5.90
CA TYR A 136 15.44 -3.11 4.60
C TYR A 136 14.39 -1.99 4.56
N ILE A 137 13.15 -2.24 4.97
CA ILE A 137 12.11 -1.20 5.00
C ILE A 137 12.54 -0.04 5.90
N ASP A 138 13.05 -0.36 7.09
CA ASP A 138 13.41 0.64 8.09
C ASP A 138 14.55 1.55 7.61
N LYS A 139 15.53 1.01 6.89
CA LYS A 139 16.62 1.78 6.28
C LYS A 139 16.14 2.94 5.40
N TYR A 140 15.07 2.74 4.64
CA TYR A 140 14.54 3.77 3.73
C TYR A 140 13.45 4.64 4.35
N PHE A 141 12.73 4.12 5.35
CA PHE A 141 11.63 4.81 5.99
C PHE A 141 12.05 5.65 7.20
N SER A 142 13.03 5.19 7.98
CA SER A 142 13.49 5.77 9.26
C SER A 142 13.76 7.28 9.19
N GLN A 143 14.29 7.77 8.07
CA GLN A 143 14.64 9.18 7.89
C GLN A 143 13.43 10.12 7.79
N ASN A 144 12.26 9.61 7.39
CA ASN A 144 11.07 10.43 7.12
C ASN A 144 9.88 10.04 8.00
N VAL A 145 10.05 9.18 9.01
CA VAL A 145 8.94 8.65 9.84
C VAL A 145 8.13 9.77 10.45
N ALA A 146 8.78 10.73 11.13
CA ALA A 146 8.07 11.82 11.80
C ALA A 146 7.27 12.69 10.83
N PHE A 147 7.82 12.96 9.64
CA PHE A 147 7.13 13.70 8.59
C PHE A 147 5.93 12.92 8.03
N LEU A 148 6.14 11.66 7.66
CA LEU A 148 5.10 10.81 7.08
C LEU A 148 3.98 10.50 8.08
N GLU A 149 4.34 10.32 9.36
CA GLU A 149 3.39 10.18 10.45
C GLU A 149 2.52 11.43 10.57
N ALA A 150 3.14 12.61 10.62
CA ALA A 150 2.44 13.87 10.80
C ALA A 150 1.45 14.15 9.65
N ILE A 151 1.86 13.97 8.40
CA ILE A 151 0.94 14.13 7.26
C ILE A 151 -0.07 12.99 7.17
N GLY A 152 0.27 11.79 7.66
CA GLY A 152 -0.57 10.59 7.58
C GLY A 152 -1.87 10.72 8.37
N HIS A 153 -1.89 11.57 9.41
CA HIS A 153 -3.11 11.86 10.17
C HIS A 153 -4.25 12.43 9.30
N PHE A 154 -3.93 13.15 8.23
CA PHE A 154 -4.91 13.69 7.29
C PHE A 154 -5.58 12.61 6.40
N GLY A 155 -5.10 11.37 6.47
CA GLY A 155 -5.62 10.22 5.72
C GLY A 155 -6.78 9.49 6.41
N TYR A 156 -6.99 9.73 7.70
CA TYR A 156 -8.00 9.05 8.51
C TYR A 156 -9.34 9.80 8.59
N GLY A 157 -9.51 10.85 7.79
CA GLY A 157 -10.69 11.72 7.85
C GLY A 157 -10.56 12.81 8.91
N ILE A 158 -11.31 13.90 8.73
CA ILE A 158 -11.28 15.05 9.63
C ILE A 158 -11.84 14.72 11.01
N GLU A 159 -12.72 13.71 11.14
CA GLU A 159 -13.28 13.31 12.43
C GLU A 159 -12.20 12.83 13.41
N ASN A 160 -11.25 12.05 12.90
CA ASN A 160 -10.17 11.44 13.70
C ASN A 160 -8.97 12.38 13.87
N LEU A 161 -8.95 13.50 13.16
CA LEU A 161 -7.88 14.49 13.23
C LEU A 161 -8.05 15.36 14.47
N THR A 162 -6.99 15.51 15.26
CA THR A 162 -6.94 16.37 16.45
C THR A 162 -6.12 17.62 16.17
N TRP A 163 -6.39 18.71 16.91
CA TRP A 163 -5.61 19.94 16.76
C TRP A 163 -4.11 19.74 17.03
N ASN A 164 -3.77 18.93 18.04
CA ASN A 164 -2.36 18.60 18.33
C ASN A 164 -1.65 17.96 17.12
N GLN A 165 -2.34 17.07 16.39
CA GLN A 165 -1.78 16.47 15.17
C GLN A 165 -1.60 17.51 14.06
N VAL A 166 -2.51 18.47 13.94
CA VAL A 166 -2.39 19.60 12.99
C VAL A 166 -1.17 20.47 13.36
N GLN A 167 -1.01 20.84 14.63
CA GLN A 167 0.15 21.61 15.11
C GLN A 167 1.47 20.88 14.85
N LYS A 168 1.56 19.60 15.23
CA LYS A 168 2.75 18.77 14.98
C LYS A 168 3.09 18.71 13.48
N CYS A 169 2.07 18.67 12.61
CA CYS A 169 2.28 18.73 11.17
C CYS A 169 2.85 20.09 10.73
N ILE A 170 2.34 21.21 11.23
CA ILE A 170 2.86 22.55 10.91
C ILE A 170 4.32 22.69 11.34
N GLU A 171 4.64 22.27 12.57
CA GLU A 171 5.99 22.32 13.15
C GLU A 171 7.02 21.55 12.30
N ILE A 172 6.65 20.36 11.85
CA ILE A 172 7.52 19.48 11.05
C ILE A 172 7.63 19.97 9.60
N THR A 173 6.52 20.40 8.99
CA THR A 173 6.48 20.79 7.58
C THR A 173 7.00 22.19 7.31
N LYS A 174 6.99 23.07 8.33
CA LYS A 174 7.48 24.46 8.27
C LYS A 174 6.89 25.26 7.09
N ILE A 175 5.59 25.07 6.83
CA ILE A 175 4.88 25.76 5.74
C ILE A 175 4.88 27.27 6.01
N LYS A 176 5.35 28.04 5.04
CA LYS A 176 5.44 29.52 5.17
C LYS A 176 4.09 30.18 4.97
N GLY A 177 3.83 31.25 5.73
CA GLY A 177 2.65 32.10 5.55
C GLY A 177 1.33 31.42 5.95
N LEU A 178 1.39 30.52 6.94
CA LEU A 178 0.24 30.07 7.72
C LEU A 178 0.08 30.97 8.94
N ASN A 179 -1.13 31.42 9.20
CA ASN A 179 -1.52 31.97 10.48
C ASN A 179 -2.14 30.84 11.32
N GLU A 180 -1.52 30.49 12.44
CA GLU A 180 -1.94 29.36 13.28
C GLU A 180 -3.28 29.63 13.99
N ASP A 181 -3.52 30.87 14.42
CA ASP A 181 -4.78 31.25 15.07
C ASP A 181 -5.96 31.17 14.09
N ASP A 182 -5.77 31.69 12.88
CA ASP A 182 -6.77 31.58 11.81
C ASP A 182 -6.98 30.11 11.42
N LEU A 183 -5.90 29.32 11.35
CA LEU A 183 -5.98 27.90 11.02
C LEU A 183 -6.75 27.10 12.07
N PHE A 184 -6.62 27.43 13.37
CA PHE A 184 -7.40 26.79 14.43
C PHE A 184 -8.91 27.04 14.25
N ASN A 185 -9.27 28.28 13.92
CA ASN A 185 -10.66 28.64 13.64
C ASN A 185 -11.17 27.89 12.40
N GLU A 186 -10.40 27.90 11.30
CA GLU A 186 -10.73 27.16 10.06
C GLU A 186 -10.89 25.65 10.31
N PHE A 187 -10.03 25.05 11.14
CA PHE A 187 -10.11 23.64 11.52
C PHE A 187 -11.40 23.32 12.29
N THR A 188 -11.77 24.17 13.25
CA THR A 188 -12.98 24.00 14.07
C THR A 188 -14.23 24.11 13.20
N GLU A 189 -14.29 25.11 12.31
CA GLU A 189 -15.39 25.28 11.35
C GLU A 189 -15.53 24.09 10.41
N LEU A 190 -14.42 23.58 9.86
CA LEU A 190 -14.45 22.41 8.98
C LEU A 190 -14.93 21.15 9.71
N LYS A 191 -14.60 20.97 10.99
CA LYS A 191 -15.15 19.88 11.80
C LYS A 191 -16.67 19.99 11.94
N LEU A 192 -17.18 21.19 12.24
CA LEU A 192 -18.63 21.42 12.32
C LEU A 192 -19.31 21.16 10.97
N THR A 193 -18.72 21.61 9.87
CA THR A 193 -19.20 21.34 8.50
C THR A 193 -19.26 19.85 8.22
N PHE A 194 -18.23 19.09 8.60
CA PHE A 194 -18.23 17.65 8.44
C PHE A 194 -19.33 16.96 9.26
N GLU A 195 -19.52 17.35 10.53
CA GLU A 195 -20.61 16.83 11.37
C GLU A 195 -22.00 17.12 10.77
N MET A 196 -22.19 18.30 10.17
CA MET A 196 -23.44 18.64 9.47
C MET A 196 -23.65 17.76 8.23
N ILE A 197 -22.60 17.47 7.46
CA ILE A 197 -22.65 16.58 6.30
C ILE A 197 -23.00 15.14 6.73
N GLN A 198 -22.45 14.67 7.84
CA GLN A 198 -22.73 13.34 8.38
C GLN A 198 -24.18 13.17 8.88
N LYS A 199 -24.81 14.24 9.37
CA LYS A 199 -26.20 14.22 9.86
C LYS A 199 -27.24 14.16 8.73
N LYS A 200 -26.83 14.34 7.47
CA LYS A 200 -27.75 14.21 6.33
C LYS A 200 -28.15 12.75 6.13
N GLU A 201 -29.38 12.52 5.71
CA GLU A 201 -29.90 11.17 5.42
C GLU A 201 -29.15 10.48 4.25
N VAL A 202 -28.50 11.27 3.40
CA VAL A 202 -27.73 10.76 2.26
C VAL A 202 -26.37 10.23 2.72
N PRO A 203 -25.98 9.00 2.37
CA PRO A 203 -24.66 8.46 2.68
C PRO A 203 -23.52 9.36 2.19
N LEU A 204 -22.49 9.55 3.01
CA LEU A 204 -21.34 10.43 2.71
C LEU A 204 -20.70 10.12 1.35
N LEU A 205 -20.59 8.84 0.99
CA LEU A 205 -20.05 8.41 -0.30
C LEU A 205 -20.86 8.96 -1.48
N ASN A 206 -22.19 8.90 -1.40
CA ASN A 206 -23.07 9.39 -2.46
C ASN A 206 -22.98 10.92 -2.57
N GLN A 207 -22.83 11.62 -1.43
CA GLN A 207 -22.64 13.06 -1.43
C GLN A 207 -21.33 13.46 -2.14
N ILE A 208 -20.23 12.74 -1.87
CA ILE A 208 -18.93 12.98 -2.53
C ILE A 208 -19.01 12.66 -4.03
N GLN A 209 -19.63 11.54 -4.41
CA GLN A 209 -19.79 11.18 -5.83
C GLN A 209 -20.63 12.21 -6.59
N PHE A 210 -21.70 12.72 -5.98
CA PHE A 210 -22.51 13.79 -6.56
C PHE A 210 -21.70 15.09 -6.73
N PHE A 211 -20.91 15.47 -5.72
CA PHE A 211 -20.02 16.63 -5.79
C PHE A 211 -19.03 16.52 -6.96
N LEU A 212 -18.32 15.39 -7.06
CA LEU A 212 -17.33 15.15 -8.12
C LEU A 212 -17.96 15.11 -9.53
N SER A 213 -19.19 14.60 -9.63
CA SER A 213 -19.92 14.54 -10.92
C SER A 213 -20.39 15.93 -11.38
N ASN A 214 -20.70 16.82 -10.45
CA ASN A 214 -21.17 18.17 -10.77
C ASN A 214 -20.03 19.15 -11.06
N GLU A 215 -18.87 19.01 -10.40
CA GLU A 215 -17.68 19.81 -10.75
C GLU A 215 -17.20 19.49 -12.19
N GLY A 216 -17.42 18.27 -12.69
CA GLY A 216 -17.13 17.87 -14.07
C GLY A 216 -17.98 18.58 -15.14
N GLN A 217 -19.09 19.23 -14.78
CA GLN A 217 -19.92 19.98 -15.73
C GLN A 217 -19.57 21.47 -15.84
N GLU A 218 -18.79 22.03 -14.91
CA GLU A 218 -18.34 23.43 -15.00
C GLU A 218 -17.11 23.61 -15.90
N GLU A 219 -16.24 22.60 -16.04
CA GLU A 219 -15.08 22.68 -16.95
C GLU A 219 -15.45 22.51 -18.44
N ILE A 220 -16.57 21.86 -18.77
CA ILE A 220 -17.02 21.68 -20.17
C ILE A 220 -17.71 22.95 -20.73
N ARG A 221 -18.16 23.88 -19.88
CA ARG A 221 -18.81 25.12 -20.33
C ARG A 221 -17.85 26.24 -20.75
N ASN A 222 -16.56 26.13 -20.43
CA ASN A 222 -15.57 27.16 -20.78
C ASN A 222 -14.69 26.85 -22.00
N SER A 223 -14.98 25.78 -22.75
CA SER A 223 -14.29 25.48 -24.01
C SER A 223 -15.26 24.95 -25.07
N SER A 224 -16.08 25.81 -25.65
CA SER A 224 -16.79 25.50 -26.90
C SER A 224 -16.05 26.09 -28.09
N THR A 225 -15.23 25.29 -28.77
CA THR A 225 -15.24 25.16 -30.25
C THR A 225 -14.26 24.07 -30.70
N THR A 226 -14.78 22.93 -31.18
CA THR A 226 -14.67 22.44 -32.57
C THR A 226 -14.88 20.91 -32.66
N SER A 227 -15.82 20.56 -33.56
CA SER A 227 -16.12 19.29 -34.25
C SER A 227 -16.08 17.94 -33.52
N ILE A 228 -17.29 17.36 -33.52
CA ILE A 228 -17.65 15.95 -33.56
C ILE A 228 -16.71 15.15 -34.48
N HIS A 229 -16.08 14.10 -33.95
CA HIS A 229 -15.92 12.83 -34.65
C HIS A 229 -16.02 11.68 -33.66
N GLN A 230 -17.02 10.82 -33.88
CA GLN A 230 -17.17 9.52 -33.25
C GLN A 230 -16.02 8.60 -33.70
N SER A 231 -15.42 7.88 -32.75
CA SER A 231 -14.78 6.60 -33.01
C SER A 231 -15.00 5.70 -31.80
N GLU A 232 -15.49 4.51 -32.10
CA GLU A 232 -15.90 3.42 -31.23
C GLU A 232 -14.71 2.79 -30.47
N SER A 233 -15.11 2.05 -29.43
CA SER A 233 -14.42 0.96 -28.73
C SER A 233 -13.17 1.28 -27.90
N ASP A 234 -13.26 1.07 -26.59
CA ASP A 234 -12.81 -0.20 -26.00
C ASP A 234 -13.34 -0.27 -24.56
N GLU A 235 -14.34 -1.14 -24.37
CA GLU A 235 -14.80 -1.61 -23.07
C GLU A 235 -13.74 -2.56 -22.52
N GLU A 236 -12.97 -2.15 -21.50
CA GLU A 236 -12.24 -3.09 -20.65
C GLU A 236 -11.96 -2.46 -19.27
N ASP A 237 -12.33 -3.23 -18.24
CA ASP A 237 -11.98 -3.09 -16.82
C ASP A 237 -12.76 -2.07 -15.96
N GLU A 238 -14.07 -2.28 -15.83
CA GLU A 238 -14.75 -1.99 -14.55
C GLU A 238 -14.31 -3.01 -13.48
N GLU A 239 -13.05 -2.90 -13.04
CA GLU A 239 -12.62 -3.53 -11.80
C GLU A 239 -13.38 -2.90 -10.64
N GLU A 240 -14.10 -3.74 -9.91
CA GLU A 240 -14.83 -3.52 -8.67
C GLU A 240 -14.06 -2.62 -7.69
N GLN A 241 -14.17 -1.29 -7.88
CA GLN A 241 -13.64 -0.30 -6.96
C GLN A 241 -14.40 -0.47 -5.66
N THR A 242 -13.70 -1.05 -4.67
CA THR A 242 -14.16 -1.02 -3.29
C THR A 242 -14.58 0.41 -2.96
N LYS A 243 -15.86 0.58 -2.60
CA LYS A 243 -16.56 1.82 -2.26
C LYS A 243 -15.92 2.52 -1.05
N VAL A 244 -14.70 2.98 -1.20
CA VAL A 244 -13.89 3.61 -0.15
C VAL A 244 -13.70 5.07 -0.52
N ILE A 245 -14.12 5.96 0.38
CA ILE A 245 -13.91 7.40 0.22
C ILE A 245 -12.42 7.67 0.30
N ARG A 246 -11.86 8.33 -0.72
CA ARG A 246 -10.47 8.77 -0.67
C ARG A 246 -10.36 10.06 0.16
N SER A 247 -9.28 10.17 0.92
CA SER A 247 -9.03 11.34 1.78
C SER A 247 -8.97 12.64 0.97
N ASP A 248 -8.33 12.64 -0.20
CA ASP A 248 -8.25 13.80 -1.09
C ASP A 248 -9.63 14.24 -1.61
N GLN A 249 -10.52 13.31 -1.93
CA GLN A 249 -11.90 13.61 -2.34
C GLN A 249 -12.71 14.20 -1.19
N LEU A 250 -12.57 13.66 0.02
CA LEU A 250 -13.24 14.19 1.21
C LEU A 250 -12.77 15.62 1.51
N TRP A 251 -11.45 15.86 1.47
CA TRP A 251 -10.89 17.19 1.70
C TRP A 251 -11.29 18.18 0.61
N ALA A 252 -11.34 17.77 -0.67
CA ALA A 252 -11.81 18.62 -1.75
C ALA A 252 -13.26 19.08 -1.53
N MET A 253 -14.16 18.14 -1.21
CA MET A 253 -15.56 18.46 -0.91
C MET A 253 -15.67 19.36 0.32
N LEU A 254 -14.97 19.05 1.42
CA LEU A 254 -15.04 19.85 2.65
C LEU A 254 -14.58 21.28 2.43
N LEU A 255 -13.47 21.48 1.73
CA LEU A 255 -12.93 22.81 1.44
C LEU A 255 -13.81 23.60 0.44
N ALA A 256 -14.59 22.92 -0.39
CA ALA A 256 -15.47 23.55 -1.38
C ALA A 256 -16.87 23.88 -0.81
N VAL A 257 -17.42 23.01 0.03
CA VAL A 257 -18.77 23.15 0.60
C VAL A 257 -18.77 24.08 1.82
N ASN A 258 -17.62 24.30 2.45
CA ASN A 258 -17.53 25.18 3.60
C ASN A 258 -17.89 26.63 3.23
N ALA A 259 -18.83 27.22 3.97
CA ALA A 259 -19.32 28.57 3.68
C ALA A 259 -18.27 29.67 3.97
N THR A 260 -17.38 29.42 4.92
CA THR A 260 -16.29 30.34 5.28
C THR A 260 -15.03 30.01 4.48
N PRO A 261 -14.30 31.01 3.96
CA PRO A 261 -13.02 30.76 3.31
C PRO A 261 -12.02 30.13 4.28
N THR A 262 -11.37 29.04 3.86
CA THR A 262 -10.34 28.34 4.66
C THR A 262 -8.97 28.35 3.96
N PRO A 263 -8.34 29.53 3.77
CA PRO A 263 -7.09 29.65 3.02
C PRO A 263 -5.90 28.94 3.69
N ASN A 264 -5.82 28.91 5.02
CA ASN A 264 -4.72 28.25 5.73
C ASN A 264 -4.85 26.72 5.64
N MET A 265 -6.06 26.19 5.86
CA MET A 265 -6.32 24.76 5.72
C MET A 265 -6.13 24.31 4.26
N LYS A 266 -6.58 25.10 3.29
CA LYS A 266 -6.35 24.79 1.86
C LYS A 266 -4.86 24.69 1.54
N LYS A 267 -4.04 25.61 2.03
CA LYS A 267 -2.57 25.54 1.88
C LYS A 267 -2.00 24.27 2.51
N LEU A 268 -2.41 23.95 3.74
CA LEU A 268 -1.93 22.77 4.48
C LEU A 268 -2.29 21.46 3.76
N ILE A 269 -3.56 21.29 3.40
CA ILE A 269 -4.03 20.11 2.67
C ILE A 269 -3.36 19.99 1.30
N CYS A 270 -3.21 21.09 0.57
CA CYS A 270 -2.50 21.08 -0.71
C CYS A 270 -1.04 20.64 -0.53
N PHE A 271 -0.37 21.08 0.55
CA PHE A 271 0.98 20.63 0.86
C PHE A 271 1.02 19.12 1.16
N CYS A 272 0.14 18.62 2.03
CA CYS A 272 0.10 17.21 2.42
C CYS A 272 -0.24 16.29 1.24
N THR A 273 -1.17 16.68 0.37
CA THR A 273 -1.64 15.86 -0.76
C THR A 273 -0.73 15.94 -1.98
N ARG A 274 -0.10 17.09 -2.26
CA ARG A 274 0.79 17.29 -3.43
C ARG A 274 2.25 16.95 -3.15
N PHE A 275 2.61 16.59 -1.91
CA PHE A 275 3.98 16.16 -1.61
C PHE A 275 4.33 14.97 -2.52
N GLN A 276 5.37 15.14 -3.35
CA GLN A 276 5.63 14.23 -4.47
C GLN A 276 6.00 12.84 -3.97
N LEU A 277 5.03 11.91 -4.10
CA LEU A 277 5.18 10.46 -3.97
C LEU A 277 6.45 9.93 -4.65
N VAL A 278 6.83 10.56 -5.76
CA VAL A 278 7.91 10.15 -6.66
C VAL A 278 9.25 10.00 -5.93
N MET A 279 9.58 10.84 -4.94
CA MET A 279 10.88 10.76 -4.25
C MET A 279 10.98 9.65 -3.21
N LEU A 280 9.86 9.28 -2.58
CA LEU A 280 9.83 8.34 -1.46
C LEU A 280 9.49 6.91 -1.92
N MET A 281 8.53 6.78 -2.84
CA MET A 281 8.25 5.51 -3.51
C MET A 281 9.46 5.02 -4.30
N SER A 282 10.17 5.93 -5.00
CA SER A 282 11.37 5.55 -5.74
C SER A 282 12.45 4.98 -4.83
N LYS A 283 12.63 5.55 -3.63
CA LYS A 283 13.68 5.09 -2.70
C LYS A 283 13.30 3.86 -1.88
N VAL A 284 12.05 3.76 -1.41
CA VAL A 284 11.61 2.67 -0.52
C VAL A 284 11.31 1.37 -1.29
N PHE A 285 10.66 1.47 -2.47
CA PHE A 285 10.20 0.30 -3.22
C PHE A 285 10.75 0.19 -4.64
N PHE A 286 11.29 1.26 -5.22
CA PHE A 286 11.95 1.21 -6.53
C PHE A 286 13.45 1.50 -6.46
N LEU A 287 14.16 0.77 -5.59
CA LEU A 287 15.62 0.52 -5.63
C LEU A 287 16.39 1.38 -6.65
N THR A 288 16.99 2.46 -6.15
CA THR A 288 18.36 2.83 -6.56
C THR A 288 19.32 2.32 -5.51
#